data_AF-A0A2G2W7E6-F1
#
_entry.id   AF-A0A2G2W7E6-F1
#
_cell.length_a   1.000
_cell.length_b   1.000
_cell.length_c   1.000
_cell.angle_alpha   90.00
_cell.angle_beta   90.00
_cell.angle_gamma   90.00
#
_symmetry.space_group_name_H-M   'P 1'
#
loop_
_entity.id
_entity.type
_entity.pdbx_description
1 polymer ?
#
loop_
_entity_poly.entity_id
_entity_poly.type
_entity_poly.pdbx_seq_one_letter_code
_entity_poly.pdbx_strand_id
1 'polypeptide(L)'
;MTTESQMMDATTSMGANNIAISSRTNDPPTMAPAEKPRKFSGIDFKRWQQKMFFYLTTLCLQRFTSEDALEVPEGTSDKDRFVIVEAWKHSNFLCRNYILSGLQDDLYNVYSGTKSSK
;
A
#
# COMPACT_ATOMS: atom_id res chain seq x y z
N MET A 1 -42.40 51.82 29.16
CA MET A 1 -41.37 50.90 28.63
C MET A 1 -40.21 50.93 29.59
N THR A 2 -39.91 49.79 30.23
CA THR A 2 -38.58 49.19 30.47
C THR A 2 -38.85 47.95 31.34
N THR A 3 -38.72 46.80 30.68
CA THR A 3 -38.75 45.45 31.23
C THR A 3 -37.41 45.16 31.89
N GLU A 4 -37.36 44.43 33.01
CA GLU A 4 -36.34 43.39 33.16
C GLU A 4 -36.78 42.34 34.19
N SER A 5 -36.74 41.10 33.72
CA SER A 5 -37.32 39.90 34.29
C SER A 5 -36.20 38.97 34.76
N GLN A 6 -36.43 38.35 35.91
CA GLN A 6 -35.89 37.09 36.43
C GLN A 6 -34.67 36.46 35.74
N MET A 7 -33.59 36.30 36.52
CA MET A 7 -32.58 35.27 36.27
C MET A 7 -32.97 33.97 36.99
N MET A 8 -33.02 32.88 36.24
CA MET A 8 -33.23 31.51 36.71
C MET A 8 -31.85 30.88 36.92
N ASP A 9 -31.59 30.39 38.13
CA ASP A 9 -30.41 29.59 38.47
C ASP A 9 -30.64 28.14 38.02
N ALA A 10 -29.79 27.65 37.11
CA ALA A 10 -29.82 26.29 36.62
C ALA A 10 -28.44 25.65 36.82
N THR A 11 -28.31 24.94 37.93
CA THR A 11 -27.18 24.07 38.25
C THR A 11 -27.04 22.98 37.17
N THR A 12 -25.96 23.05 36.40
CA THR A 12 -25.61 22.05 35.38
C THR A 12 -24.88 20.88 36.03
N SER A 13 -25.53 19.73 36.09
CA SER A 13 -24.96 18.46 36.55
C SER A 13 -24.06 17.86 35.47
N MET A 14 -22.77 17.71 35.78
CA MET A 14 -21.77 17.13 34.89
C MET A 14 -21.80 15.60 35.00
N GLY A 15 -22.44 14.94 34.03
CA GLY A 15 -22.38 13.49 33.89
C GLY A 15 -20.97 13.03 33.54
N ALA A 16 -20.38 12.19 34.37
CA ALA A 16 -19.07 11.59 34.14
C ALA A 16 -19.24 10.25 33.39
N ASN A 17 -18.92 10.25 32.10
CA ASN A 17 -18.95 9.07 31.25
C ASN A 17 -17.59 8.35 31.37
N ASN A 18 -17.52 7.33 32.22
CA ASN A 18 -16.33 6.49 32.36
C ASN A 18 -16.26 5.50 31.19
N ILE A 19 -15.39 5.76 30.22
CA ILE A 19 -15.12 4.84 29.11
C ILE A 19 -14.16 3.76 29.63
N ALA A 20 -14.67 2.55 29.85
CA ALA A 20 -13.85 1.38 30.09
C ALA A 20 -13.07 1.03 28.81
N ILE A 21 -11.77 1.30 28.82
CA ILE A 21 -10.85 0.92 27.74
C ILE A 21 -10.65 -0.60 27.81
N SER A 22 -11.40 -1.33 26.97
CA SER A 22 -11.11 -2.73 26.68
C SER A 22 -9.85 -2.80 25.83
N SER A 23 -8.73 -3.23 26.43
CA SER A 23 -7.50 -3.52 25.72
C SER A 23 -7.69 -4.79 24.88
N ARG A 24 -8.08 -4.62 23.61
CA ARG A 24 -8.04 -5.71 22.64
C ARG A 24 -6.59 -5.92 22.17
N THR A 25 -6.06 -7.09 22.48
CA THR A 25 -4.82 -7.63 21.90
C THR A 25 -5.04 -7.81 20.40
N ASN A 26 -4.34 -7.02 19.58
CA ASN A 26 -4.33 -7.17 18.13
C ASN A 26 -3.26 -8.21 17.77
N ASP A 27 -3.61 -9.49 17.77
CA ASP A 27 -2.83 -10.45 16.98
C ASP A 27 -2.96 -10.04 15.50
N PRO A 28 -1.86 -9.97 14.73
CA PRO A 28 -1.95 -9.68 13.31
C PRO A 28 -2.87 -10.71 12.67
N PRO A 29 -3.87 -10.30 11.85
CA PRO A 29 -4.69 -11.25 11.14
C PRO A 29 -3.76 -12.16 10.32
N THR A 30 -3.85 -13.47 10.57
CA THR A 30 -3.15 -14.48 9.77
C THR A 30 -3.65 -14.35 8.34
N MET A 31 -2.90 -13.62 7.52
CA MET A 31 -3.22 -13.41 6.11
C MET A 31 -3.10 -14.76 5.41
N ALA A 32 -4.20 -15.21 4.80
CA ALA A 32 -4.17 -16.39 3.95
C ALA A 32 -3.07 -16.23 2.89
N PRO A 33 -2.40 -17.33 2.47
CA PRO A 33 -1.36 -17.26 1.46
C PRO A 33 -1.88 -16.54 0.22
N ALA A 34 -1.12 -15.57 -0.28
CA ALA A 34 -1.48 -14.84 -1.49
C ALA A 34 -1.57 -15.82 -2.67
N GLU A 35 -2.79 -16.16 -3.09
CA GLU A 35 -3.02 -17.03 -4.23
C GLU A 35 -2.48 -16.32 -5.49
N LYS A 36 -1.53 -16.96 -6.17
CA LYS A 36 -0.93 -16.40 -7.38
C LYS A 36 -2.03 -16.24 -8.45
N PRO A 37 -2.15 -15.05 -9.09
CA PRO A 37 -3.14 -14.86 -10.15
C PRO A 37 -2.86 -15.77 -11.35
N ARG A 38 -3.93 -16.21 -12.03
CA ARG A 38 -3.81 -16.97 -13.28
C ARG A 38 -3.00 -16.17 -14.31
N LYS A 39 -2.26 -16.87 -15.16
CA LYS A 39 -1.53 -16.27 -16.28
C LYS A 39 -2.47 -15.50 -17.21
N PHE A 40 -2.05 -14.32 -17.64
CA PHE A 40 -2.75 -13.48 -18.60
C PHE A 40 -2.56 -14.01 -20.02
N SER A 41 -3.66 -14.23 -20.72
CA SER A 41 -3.68 -14.73 -22.08
C SER A 41 -4.00 -13.67 -23.14
N GLY A 42 -4.01 -12.39 -22.77
CA GLY A 42 -4.43 -11.29 -23.65
C GLY A 42 -5.91 -10.90 -23.52
N ILE A 43 -6.72 -11.68 -22.80
CA ILE A 43 -8.17 -11.43 -22.61
C ILE A 43 -8.44 -10.95 -21.18
N ASP A 44 -9.42 -10.06 -21.02
CA ASP A 44 -9.85 -9.49 -19.72
C ASP A 44 -8.74 -8.76 -18.95
N PHE A 45 -7.96 -7.93 -19.66
CA PHE A 45 -6.82 -7.20 -19.07
C PHE A 45 -7.16 -6.48 -17.78
N LYS A 46 -8.30 -5.77 -17.70
CA LYS A 46 -8.71 -5.05 -16.48
C LYS A 46 -8.85 -5.98 -15.27
N ARG A 47 -9.43 -7.16 -15.46
CA ARG A 47 -9.62 -8.15 -14.40
C ARG A 47 -8.29 -8.78 -13.99
N TRP A 48 -7.44 -9.11 -14.96
CA TRP A 48 -6.10 -9.63 -14.66
C TRP A 48 -5.25 -8.58 -13.93
N GLN A 49 -5.24 -7.33 -14.40
CA GLN A 49 -4.53 -6.21 -13.79
C GLN A 49 -4.96 -6.01 -12.34
N GLN A 50 -6.26 -6.02 -12.04
CA GLN A 50 -6.75 -5.87 -10.67
C GLN A 50 -6.29 -7.02 -9.76
N LYS A 51 -6.30 -8.26 -10.26
CA LYS A 51 -5.78 -9.41 -9.51
C LYS A 51 -4.27 -9.33 -9.29
N MET A 52 -3.52 -8.88 -10.29
CA MET A 52 -2.08 -8.67 -10.19
C MET A 52 -1.75 -7.54 -9.21
N PHE A 53 -2.50 -6.45 -9.23
CA PHE A 53 -2.38 -5.35 -8.27
C PHE A 53 -2.58 -5.84 -6.82
N PHE A 54 -3.64 -6.62 -6.58
CA PHE A 54 -3.89 -7.19 -5.26
C PHE A 54 -2.75 -8.12 -4.83
N TYR A 55 -2.28 -8.99 -5.73
CA TYR A 55 -1.15 -9.88 -5.46
C TYR A 55 0.13 -9.12 -5.11
N LEU A 56 0.49 -8.08 -5.87
CA LEU A 56 1.66 -7.23 -5.57
C LEU A 56 1.49 -6.46 -4.26
N THR A 57 0.26 -6.07 -3.91
CA THR A 57 -0.05 -5.43 -2.62
C THR A 57 0.23 -6.37 -1.46
N THR A 58 -0.18 -7.64 -1.56
CA THR A 58 0.13 -8.66 -0.53
C THR A 58 1.63 -8.93 -0.38
N LEU A 59 2.41 -8.68 -1.43
CA LEU A 59 3.86 -8.81 -1.43
C LEU A 59 4.59 -7.50 -1.05
N CYS A 60 3.86 -6.42 -0.73
CA CYS A 60 4.42 -5.08 -0.48
C CYS A 60 5.23 -4.51 -1.67
N LEU A 61 4.95 -4.99 -2.89
CA LEU A 61 5.63 -4.58 -4.12
C LEU A 61 4.81 -3.60 -4.97
N GLN A 62 3.56 -3.33 -4.57
CA GLN A 62 2.64 -2.49 -5.35
C GLN A 62 3.19 -1.08 -5.65
N ARG A 63 3.93 -0.46 -4.72
CA ARG A 63 4.51 0.88 -4.93
C ARG A 63 5.44 0.95 -6.15
N PHE A 64 6.15 -0.14 -6.45
CA PHE A 64 7.11 -0.20 -7.55
C PHE A 64 6.45 -0.29 -8.94
N THR A 65 5.12 -0.35 -9.03
CA THR A 65 4.42 -0.25 -10.32
C THR A 65 4.07 1.18 -10.73
N SER A 66 4.12 2.13 -9.80
CA SER A 66 3.68 3.51 -10.01
C SER A 66 4.71 4.56 -9.62
N GLU A 67 5.66 4.20 -8.76
CA GLU A 67 6.65 5.13 -8.22
C GLU A 67 7.94 5.09 -9.04
N ASP A 68 8.43 6.27 -9.41
CA ASP A 68 9.72 6.43 -10.06
C ASP A 68 10.88 6.18 -9.07
N ALA A 69 12.12 6.14 -9.60
CA ALA A 69 13.30 5.85 -8.79
C ALA A 69 13.38 6.76 -7.56
N LEU A 70 13.62 6.15 -6.39
CA LEU A 70 13.62 6.85 -5.11
C LEU A 70 14.58 8.04 -5.10
N GLU A 71 14.05 9.24 -4.83
CA GLU A 71 14.87 10.40 -4.49
C GLU A 71 15.40 10.24 -3.07
N VAL A 72 16.71 10.05 -2.94
CA VAL A 72 17.34 9.81 -1.64
C VAL A 72 17.42 11.14 -0.87
N PRO A 73 16.99 11.20 0.40
CA PRO A 73 16.99 12.44 1.18
C PRO A 73 18.37 13.07 1.29
N GLU A 74 18.41 14.40 1.13
CA GLU A 74 19.63 15.19 1.28
C GLU A 74 20.14 15.10 2.73
N GLY A 75 21.40 14.68 2.92
CA GLY A 75 21.99 14.41 4.24
C GLY A 75 22.15 12.92 4.60
N THR A 76 21.70 12.00 3.76
CA THR A 76 21.94 10.55 3.92
C THR A 76 23.41 10.21 3.66
N SER A 77 24.04 9.38 4.50
CA SER A 77 25.43 8.96 4.28
C SER A 77 25.58 8.20 2.95
N ASP A 78 26.75 8.25 2.30
CA ASP A 78 26.97 7.56 1.02
C ASP A 78 26.72 6.04 1.13
N LYS A 79 27.05 5.45 2.29
CA LYS A 79 26.82 4.03 2.57
C LYS A 79 25.33 3.72 2.65
N ASP A 80 24.56 4.53 3.36
CA ASP A 80 23.12 4.32 3.51
C ASP A 80 22.40 4.58 2.19
N ARG A 81 22.83 5.59 1.43
CA ARG A 81 22.35 5.86 0.06
C ARG A 81 22.54 4.64 -0.83
N PHE A 82 23.72 4.01 -0.79
CA PHE A 82 23.99 2.81 -1.57
C PHE A 82 23.05 1.66 -1.19
N VAL A 83 22.88 1.39 0.11
CA VAL A 83 21.99 0.32 0.60
C VAL A 83 20.54 0.56 0.17
N ILE A 84 20.05 1.78 0.30
CA ILE A 84 18.70 2.17 -0.10
C ILE A 84 18.48 1.95 -1.61
N VAL A 85 19.42 2.40 -2.43
CA VAL A 85 19.35 2.24 -3.90
C VAL A 85 19.36 0.78 -4.31
N GLU A 86 20.23 -0.04 -3.73
CA GLU A 86 20.30 -1.47 -4.05
C GLU A 86 19.04 -2.23 -3.60
N ALA A 87 18.52 -1.93 -2.40
CA ALA A 87 17.26 -2.50 -1.92
C ALA A 87 16.07 -2.12 -2.81
N TRP A 88 16.02 -0.87 -3.29
CA TRP A 88 15.01 -0.40 -4.24
C TRP A 88 15.13 -1.14 -5.58
N LYS A 89 16.34 -1.23 -6.14
CA LYS A 89 16.59 -1.96 -7.41
C LYS A 89 16.18 -3.42 -7.31
N HIS A 90 16.53 -4.08 -6.22
CA HIS A 90 16.15 -5.47 -5.98
C HIS A 90 14.63 -5.64 -5.93
N SER A 91 13.95 -4.76 -5.19
CA SER A 91 12.48 -4.80 -5.06
C SER A 91 11.77 -4.46 -6.37
N ASN A 92 12.27 -3.48 -7.15
CA ASN A 92 11.78 -3.16 -8.49
C ASN A 92 12.00 -4.33 -9.45
N PHE A 93 13.15 -5.00 -9.39
CA PHE A 93 13.43 -6.21 -10.16
C PHE A 93 12.42 -7.32 -9.82
N LEU A 94 12.18 -7.58 -8.53
CA LEU A 94 11.18 -8.57 -8.10
C LEU A 94 9.78 -8.22 -8.60
N CYS A 95 9.33 -6.97 -8.44
CA CYS A 95 8.02 -6.52 -8.89
C CYS A 95 7.81 -6.78 -10.39
N ARG A 96 8.77 -6.39 -11.22
CA ARG A 96 8.76 -6.65 -12.66
C ARG A 96 8.70 -8.15 -12.98
N ASN A 97 9.48 -8.97 -12.29
CA ASN A 97 9.47 -10.42 -12.49
C ASN A 97 8.13 -11.05 -12.10
N TYR A 98 7.47 -10.59 -11.04
CA TYR A 98 6.14 -11.10 -10.67
C TYR A 98 5.10 -10.78 -11.75
N ILE A 99 5.09 -9.54 -12.25
CA ILE A 99 4.22 -9.12 -13.36
C ILE A 99 4.47 -10.00 -14.59
N LEU A 100 5.74 -10.14 -15.00
CA LEU A 100 6.13 -10.98 -16.13
C LEU A 100 5.70 -12.44 -15.91
N SER A 101 5.92 -13.01 -14.72
CA SER A 101 5.52 -14.39 -14.40
C SER A 101 4.02 -14.62 -14.44
N GLY A 102 3.23 -13.54 -14.40
CA GLY A 102 1.79 -13.55 -14.55
C GLY A 102 1.32 -13.50 -16.00
N LEU A 103 2.23 -13.49 -16.98
CA LEU A 103 1.91 -13.54 -18.41
C LEU A 103 1.97 -14.99 -18.93
N GLN A 104 1.21 -15.28 -19.99
CA GLN A 104 1.47 -16.45 -20.84
C GLN A 104 2.80 -16.31 -21.57
N ASP A 105 3.37 -17.44 -21.98
CA ASP A 105 4.76 -17.52 -22.44
C ASP A 105 4.99 -16.68 -23.72
N ASP A 106 4.02 -16.66 -24.63
CA ASP A 106 4.07 -15.81 -25.84
C ASP A 106 4.18 -14.32 -25.50
N LEU A 107 3.41 -13.86 -24.50
CA LEU A 107 3.45 -12.47 -24.02
C LEU A 107 4.72 -12.22 -23.20
N TYR A 108 5.13 -13.17 -22.36
CA TYR A 108 6.36 -13.08 -21.58
C TYR A 108 7.56 -12.82 -22.50
N ASN A 109 7.69 -13.57 -23.59
CA ASN A 109 8.81 -13.43 -24.53
C ASN A 109 8.85 -12.04 -25.19
N VAL A 110 7.68 -11.48 -25.49
CA VAL A 110 7.55 -10.11 -26.04
C VAL A 110 7.98 -9.05 -25.02
N TYR A 111 7.57 -9.18 -23.76
CA TYR A 111 7.79 -8.15 -22.73
C TYR A 111 9.05 -8.34 -21.88
N SER A 112 9.67 -9.51 -21.87
CA SER A 112 10.92 -9.77 -21.13
C SER A 112 12.16 -9.21 -21.83
N GLY A 113 12.11 -9.08 -23.17
CA GLY A 113 13.21 -8.57 -23.99
C GLY A 113 13.21 -7.05 -24.20
N THR A 114 12.15 -6.33 -23.81
CA THR A 114 12.10 -4.88 -23.94
C THR A 114 13.02 -4.25 -22.90
N LYS A 115 14.25 -3.93 -23.31
CA LYS A 115 15.09 -2.99 -22.55
C LYS A 115 14.27 -1.72 -22.40
N SER A 116 13.96 -1.33 -21.15
CA SER A 116 13.32 -0.05 -20.87
C SER A 116 14.13 1.03 -21.58
N SER A 117 13.56 1.61 -22.64
CA SER A 117 14.19 2.71 -23.35
C SER A 117 14.37 3.85 -22.37
N LYS A 118 15.57 4.43 -22.42
CA LYS A 118 16.07 5.46 -21.53
C LYS A 118 15.35 6.79 -21.77
#